data_AF-A0A6A3MI93-F1
#
_entry.id   AF-A0A6A3MI93-F1
#
_cell.length_a   1.000
_cell.length_b   1.000
_cell.length_c   1.000
_cell.angle_alpha   90.00
_cell.angle_beta   90.00
_cell.angle_gamma   90.00
#
_symmetry.space_group_name_H-M   'P 1'
#
loop_
_entity.id
_entity.type
_entity.pdbx_description
1 polymer ?
#
loop_
_entity_poly.entity_id
_entity_poly.type
_entity_poly.pdbx_seq_one_letter_code
_entity_poly.pdbx_strand_id
1 'polypeptide(L)'
;MVSSTKYNATTLAELELVVPIADCSFSQLQAGDPSEVRVYNLVRSRSDHSDLYLLTVSLSVQEYEQRDLSKQGPAVLGMLTLVQNMQDTNVAQYYMAALTYPFQRSPDFEMYEVVGVTDESYLSLTSIPRDPETEPVKHLLTARKRGFYNGDAQCNVRTMYSLLDGVNATNALTRWEWVGEAVTIDSWAWVHCIHFFFGLQMIYSLVVLLLVMYQKIRSGKIWVGDPFASTSTATLVMRGILVLLSWTIDSFWSINEFAMSRAAMISGSPPVRVHKELMHADLFAVYFCLVAFLSSVFRERIDPSIATFLFEMVHQNRQKIVRLSSAVVDEIIIYSEALYNIGIANVTAILAEMSPLRLWSSFEFPEKDAKFLAASFTPMIFLMCSITVFAILRKIYRCFRPDQIHQRSSVSTDTSANERAALTQRGIVTNFEISTGAMLQTRFGLISDYSNYVFFKGMKFASADGVYSSGYVIVNEKYLASSKDLWAIVVIKLLRSLHEYLCVRGARPHGEGYGKVGISYHVLVVGSVALERHSAALIGKCSSHGT
;
A
#
# COMPACT_ATOMS: atom_id res chain seq x y z
N MET A 1 -46.33 11.74 -1.32
CA MET A 1 -45.81 10.86 -0.27
C MET A 1 -46.94 10.14 0.47
N VAL A 2 -47.64 10.73 1.45
CA VAL A 2 -48.71 10.00 2.16
C VAL A 2 -49.82 9.54 1.22
N SER A 3 -50.27 10.38 0.28
CA SER A 3 -51.26 9.97 -0.74
C SER A 3 -50.81 8.81 -1.61
N SER A 4 -49.51 8.75 -1.95
CA SER A 4 -48.94 7.73 -2.82
C SER A 4 -48.66 6.41 -2.10
N THR A 5 -48.60 6.39 -0.76
CA THR A 5 -48.30 5.17 0.04
C THR A 5 -49.50 4.56 0.77
N LYS A 6 -50.66 5.23 0.75
CA LYS A 6 -51.90 4.81 1.45
C LYS A 6 -52.44 3.44 1.06
N TYR A 7 -52.13 2.95 -0.14
CA TYR A 7 -52.65 1.66 -0.62
C TYR A 7 -52.11 0.47 0.17
N ASN A 8 -50.96 0.62 0.84
CA ASN A 8 -50.36 -0.44 1.66
C ASN A 8 -50.27 -0.04 3.14
N ALA A 9 -49.85 1.20 3.45
CA ALA A 9 -49.76 1.68 4.82
C ALA A 9 -51.11 2.27 5.28
N THR A 10 -52.12 1.41 5.43
CA THR A 10 -53.51 1.81 5.76
C THR A 10 -53.61 2.61 7.06
N THR A 11 -52.79 2.29 8.06
CA THR A 11 -52.71 3.05 9.33
C THR A 11 -52.41 4.53 9.11
N LEU A 12 -51.61 4.89 8.10
CA LEU A 12 -51.31 6.31 7.79
C LEU A 12 -52.53 7.08 7.26
N ALA A 13 -53.55 6.39 6.76
CA ALA A 13 -54.78 7.02 6.29
C ALA A 13 -55.69 7.48 7.45
N GLU A 14 -55.58 6.81 8.59
CA GLU A 14 -56.37 7.06 9.81
C GLU A 14 -55.75 8.13 10.70
N LEU A 15 -54.53 8.58 10.37
CA LEU A 15 -53.79 9.58 11.11
C LEU A 15 -53.99 10.99 10.52
N GLU A 16 -53.90 12.00 11.37
CA GLU A 16 -53.82 13.40 10.98
C GLU A 16 -52.60 14.08 11.62
N LEU A 17 -51.99 15.01 10.87
CA LEU A 17 -50.80 15.73 11.31
C LEU A 17 -51.17 16.74 12.38
N VAL A 18 -50.48 16.68 13.53
CA VAL A 18 -50.60 17.69 14.60
C VAL A 18 -49.52 18.74 14.41
N VAL A 19 -48.24 18.33 14.40
CA VAL A 19 -47.11 19.26 14.27
C VAL A 19 -45.86 18.57 13.70
N PRO A 20 -45.13 19.20 12.76
CA PRO A 20 -43.79 18.77 12.37
C PRO A 20 -42.75 19.26 13.40
N ILE A 21 -41.82 18.37 13.76
CA ILE A 21 -40.74 18.60 14.70
C ILE A 21 -39.42 18.50 13.92
N ALA A 22 -38.64 19.58 13.97
CA ALA A 22 -37.31 19.64 13.39
C ALA A 22 -36.26 19.37 14.48
N ASP A 23 -35.46 18.33 14.29
CA ASP A 23 -34.34 18.00 15.16
C ASP A 23 -33.08 18.73 14.71
N CYS A 24 -32.79 19.87 15.33
CA CYS A 24 -31.57 20.65 15.06
C CYS A 24 -30.28 19.96 15.57
N SER A 25 -30.39 18.86 16.32
CA SER A 25 -29.24 18.06 16.77
C SER A 25 -28.82 16.99 15.77
N PHE A 26 -29.61 16.76 14.72
CA PHE A 26 -29.33 15.76 13.69
C PHE A 26 -28.02 16.08 12.94
N SER A 27 -27.04 15.18 13.02
CA SER A 27 -25.67 15.42 12.54
C SER A 27 -25.58 15.79 11.07
N GLN A 28 -26.39 15.17 10.22
CA GLN A 28 -26.40 15.41 8.77
C GLN A 28 -26.96 16.81 8.47
N LEU A 29 -27.92 17.28 9.27
CA LEU A 29 -28.43 18.64 9.14
C LEU A 29 -27.37 19.66 9.57
N GLN A 30 -26.64 19.41 10.66
CA GLN A 30 -25.53 20.26 11.10
C GLN A 30 -24.38 20.30 10.10
N ALA A 31 -24.09 19.16 9.47
CA ALA A 31 -23.09 19.04 8.40
C ALA A 31 -23.56 19.62 7.06
N GLY A 32 -24.85 19.95 6.92
CA GLY A 32 -25.45 20.43 5.67
C GLY A 32 -25.46 19.38 4.56
N ASP A 33 -25.60 18.09 4.87
CA ASP A 33 -25.67 17.02 3.85
C ASP A 33 -26.93 17.21 2.99
N PRO A 34 -26.79 17.52 1.68
CA PRO A 34 -27.94 17.79 0.82
C PRO A 34 -28.62 16.50 0.32
N SER A 35 -28.10 15.32 0.64
CA SER A 35 -28.61 14.05 0.12
C SER A 35 -29.56 13.34 1.07
N GLU A 36 -29.72 13.84 2.31
CA GLU A 36 -30.52 13.20 3.36
C GLU A 36 -31.35 14.22 4.13
N VAL A 37 -32.54 13.81 4.54
CA VAL A 37 -33.35 14.57 5.49
C VAL A 37 -34.13 13.61 6.38
N ARG A 38 -34.20 13.95 7.67
CA ARG A 38 -35.04 13.26 8.63
C ARG A 38 -35.98 14.27 9.28
N VAL A 39 -37.27 13.98 9.23
CA VAL A 39 -38.33 14.81 9.81
C VAL A 39 -39.15 13.97 10.77
N TYR A 40 -39.45 14.53 11.93
CA TYR A 40 -40.33 13.90 12.92
C TYR A 40 -41.68 14.60 12.85
N ASN A 41 -42.77 13.84 12.82
CA ASN A 41 -44.12 14.39 12.77
C ASN A 41 -44.91 13.80 13.94
N LEU A 42 -45.43 14.67 14.80
CA LEU A 42 -46.44 14.26 15.76
C LEU A 42 -47.77 14.15 15.02
N VAL A 43 -48.36 12.97 15.05
CA VAL A 43 -49.63 12.67 14.40
C VAL A 43 -50.59 12.08 15.43
N ARG A 44 -51.89 12.20 15.20
CA ARG A 44 -52.92 11.61 16.06
C ARG A 44 -53.94 10.83 15.26
N SER A 45 -54.64 9.92 15.90
CA SER A 45 -55.77 9.23 15.26
C SER A 45 -56.91 10.22 14.98
N ARG A 46 -57.57 10.04 13.82
CA ARG A 46 -58.78 10.78 13.43
C ARG A 46 -60.01 10.34 14.22
N SER A 47 -60.04 9.10 14.71
CA SER A 47 -61.16 8.58 15.51
C SER A 47 -61.02 8.91 16.99
N ASP A 48 -59.77 8.91 17.51
CA ASP A 48 -59.46 9.25 18.89
C ASP A 48 -58.32 10.26 18.95
N HIS A 49 -58.65 11.52 19.25
CA HIS A 49 -57.67 12.60 19.30
C HIS A 49 -56.69 12.50 20.48
N SER A 50 -56.94 11.60 21.45
CA SER A 50 -56.01 11.33 22.56
C SER A 50 -54.90 10.35 22.20
N ASP A 51 -55.08 9.59 21.12
CA ASP A 51 -54.12 8.60 20.64
C ASP A 51 -53.09 9.25 19.71
N LEU A 52 -51.87 9.44 20.24
CA LEU A 52 -50.77 10.14 19.60
C LEU A 52 -49.68 9.17 19.17
N TYR A 53 -49.10 9.45 18.00
CA TYR A 53 -47.99 8.70 17.43
C TYR A 53 -46.90 9.66 16.99
N LEU A 54 -45.65 9.19 17.05
CA LEU A 54 -44.52 9.85 16.44
C LEU A 54 -44.20 9.15 15.11
N LEU A 55 -44.42 9.87 14.01
CA LEU A 55 -44.10 9.42 12.66
C LEU A 55 -42.77 10.04 12.20
N THR A 56 -41.75 9.22 12.09
CA THR A 56 -40.46 9.62 11.53
C THR A 56 -40.42 9.34 10.04
N VAL A 57 -39.99 10.33 9.27
CA VAL A 57 -39.79 10.25 7.83
C VAL A 57 -38.31 10.47 7.56
N SER A 58 -37.60 9.43 7.13
CA SER A 58 -36.20 9.51 6.73
C SER A 58 -36.10 9.36 5.22
N LEU A 59 -35.62 10.38 4.51
CA LEU A 59 -35.45 10.38 3.06
C LEU A 59 -33.97 10.47 2.72
N SER A 60 -33.50 9.62 1.83
CA SER A 60 -32.12 9.62 1.34
C SER A 60 -32.10 9.45 -0.17
N VAL A 61 -31.31 10.25 -0.87
CA VAL A 61 -31.06 10.06 -2.31
C VAL A 61 -29.95 9.02 -2.45
N GLN A 62 -30.26 7.94 -3.14
CA GLN A 62 -29.38 6.81 -3.34
C GLN A 62 -29.28 6.46 -4.82
N GLU A 63 -28.26 5.70 -5.19
CA GLU A 63 -28.27 5.00 -6.48
C GLU A 63 -29.19 3.79 -6.39
N TYR A 64 -29.88 3.51 -7.48
CA TYR A 64 -30.64 2.29 -7.65
C TYR A 64 -30.23 1.53 -8.89
N GLU A 65 -30.41 0.21 -8.84
CA GLU A 65 -30.21 -0.72 -9.94
C GLU A 65 -31.39 -1.70 -10.01
N GLN A 66 -31.88 -1.93 -11.23
CA GLN A 66 -32.81 -3.01 -11.57
C GLN A 66 -32.12 -3.89 -12.62
N ARG A 67 -31.40 -4.91 -12.14
CA ARG A 67 -30.54 -5.76 -12.98
C ARG A 67 -31.33 -6.47 -14.09
N ASP A 68 -32.52 -6.96 -13.76
CA ASP A 68 -33.41 -7.65 -14.71
C ASP A 68 -33.85 -6.78 -15.89
N LEU A 69 -33.90 -5.45 -15.68
CA LEU A 69 -34.31 -4.48 -16.69
C LEU A 69 -33.15 -3.63 -17.21
N SER A 70 -31.92 -3.88 -16.74
CA SER A 70 -30.73 -3.05 -17.02
C SER A 70 -30.97 -1.55 -16.80
N LYS A 71 -31.73 -1.20 -15.76
CA LYS A 71 -32.01 0.21 -15.39
C LYS A 71 -31.19 0.60 -14.18
N GLN A 72 -30.68 1.83 -14.20
CA GLN A 72 -29.95 2.41 -13.07
C GLN A 72 -30.19 3.92 -13.04
N GLY A 73 -30.02 4.51 -11.86
CA GLY A 73 -30.10 5.96 -11.70
C GLY A 73 -30.19 6.40 -10.25
N PRO A 74 -30.41 7.71 -10.00
CA PRO A 74 -30.77 8.19 -8.69
C PRO A 74 -32.21 7.81 -8.34
N ALA A 75 -32.47 7.56 -7.06
CA ALA A 75 -33.81 7.43 -6.49
C ALA A 75 -33.83 8.04 -5.09
N VAL A 76 -35.00 8.50 -4.64
CA VAL A 76 -35.20 8.81 -3.22
C VAL A 76 -35.75 7.58 -2.54
N LEU A 77 -34.99 7.03 -1.61
CA LEU A 77 -35.46 6.02 -0.67
C LEU A 77 -36.00 6.71 0.58
N GLY A 78 -37.24 6.40 0.91
CA GLY A 78 -37.93 6.84 2.12
C GLY A 78 -38.18 5.69 3.08
N MET A 79 -37.96 5.95 4.36
CA MET A 79 -38.29 5.07 5.47
C MET A 79 -39.27 5.79 6.38
N LEU A 80 -40.43 5.18 6.60
CA LEU A 80 -41.46 5.65 7.52
C LEU A 80 -41.44 4.76 8.76
N THR A 81 -41.32 5.37 9.93
CA THR A 81 -41.28 4.66 11.20
C THR A 81 -42.35 5.23 12.12
N LEU A 82 -43.28 4.38 12.55
CA LEU A 82 -44.42 4.79 13.37
C LEU A 82 -44.26 4.28 14.79
N VAL A 83 -44.02 5.18 15.73
CA VAL A 83 -43.86 4.85 17.16
C VAL A 83 -45.07 5.34 17.94
N GLN A 84 -45.78 4.42 18.60
CA GLN A 84 -46.84 4.76 19.55
C GLN A 84 -46.29 4.85 20.98
N ASN A 85 -45.46 3.87 21.38
CA ASN A 85 -44.88 3.83 22.72
C ASN A 85 -43.34 3.75 22.65
N MET A 86 -42.67 4.60 23.42
CA MET A 86 -41.21 4.63 23.51
C MET A 86 -40.61 3.36 24.15
N GLN A 87 -41.44 2.53 24.80
CA GLN A 87 -41.05 1.25 25.37
C GLN A 87 -41.14 0.10 24.35
N ASP A 88 -41.62 0.36 23.13
CA ASP A 88 -41.75 -0.68 22.10
C ASP A 88 -40.38 -1.23 21.71
N THR A 89 -40.27 -2.55 21.74
CA THR A 89 -39.04 -3.28 21.40
C THR A 89 -38.91 -3.54 19.90
N ASN A 90 -40.03 -3.46 19.17
CA ASN A 90 -40.08 -3.57 17.73
C ASN A 90 -41.09 -2.56 17.18
N VAL A 91 -40.68 -1.80 16.16
CA VAL A 91 -41.47 -0.70 15.60
C VAL A 91 -41.76 -0.98 14.14
N ALA A 92 -43.00 -0.75 13.73
CA ALA A 92 -43.42 -0.89 12.34
C ALA A 92 -42.66 0.10 11.43
N GLN A 93 -42.09 -0.45 10.35
CA GLN A 93 -41.36 0.32 9.35
C GLN A 93 -41.88 0.05 7.96
N TYR A 94 -41.97 1.11 7.18
CA TYR A 94 -42.40 1.04 5.80
C TYR A 94 -41.36 1.68 4.90
N TYR A 95 -40.91 0.91 3.91
CA TYR A 95 -39.96 1.38 2.92
C TYR A 95 -40.73 1.82 1.67
N MET A 96 -40.29 2.94 1.11
CA MET A 96 -40.86 3.47 -0.13
C MET A 96 -39.74 4.04 -0.99
N ALA A 97 -39.84 3.93 -2.30
CA ALA A 97 -38.86 4.51 -3.21
C ALA A 97 -39.54 5.26 -4.34
N ALA A 98 -38.92 6.38 -4.74
CA ALA A 98 -39.32 7.15 -5.91
C ALA A 98 -38.19 7.11 -6.95
N LEU A 99 -38.36 6.24 -7.95
CA LEU A 99 -37.39 6.05 -9.05
C LEU A 99 -37.43 7.18 -10.09
N THR A 100 -38.44 8.05 -10.02
CA THR A 100 -38.59 9.21 -10.92
C THR A 100 -37.82 10.45 -10.45
N TYR A 101 -37.22 10.41 -9.27
CA TYR A 101 -36.37 11.48 -8.74
C TYR A 101 -35.04 11.55 -9.50
N PRO A 102 -34.47 12.73 -9.80
CA PRO A 102 -34.93 14.09 -9.48
C PRO A 102 -35.80 14.74 -10.57
N PHE A 103 -36.35 13.99 -11.52
CA PHE A 103 -36.94 14.54 -12.74
C PHE A 103 -38.41 14.98 -12.60
N GLN A 104 -39.02 14.80 -11.42
CA GLN A 104 -40.40 15.18 -11.15
C GLN A 104 -40.49 15.97 -9.84
N ARG A 105 -41.26 17.08 -9.85
CA ARG A 105 -41.46 17.95 -8.68
C ARG A 105 -42.16 17.25 -7.51
N SER A 106 -43.06 16.32 -7.82
CA SER A 106 -43.75 15.49 -6.84
C SER A 106 -43.30 14.06 -7.04
N PRO A 107 -42.34 13.55 -6.26
CA PRO A 107 -41.87 12.18 -6.37
C PRO A 107 -43.03 11.20 -6.16
N ASP A 108 -43.21 10.29 -7.11
CA ASP A 108 -44.18 9.20 -6.98
C ASP A 108 -43.54 8.06 -6.20
N PHE A 109 -43.97 7.89 -4.95
CA PHE A 109 -43.45 6.85 -4.08
C PHE A 109 -44.24 5.56 -4.27
N GLU A 110 -43.51 4.49 -4.55
CA GLU A 110 -43.99 3.11 -4.51
C GLU A 110 -43.52 2.47 -3.20
N MET A 111 -44.30 1.54 -2.67
CA MET A 111 -44.00 0.82 -1.43
C MET A 111 -43.12 -0.38 -1.74
N TYR A 112 -42.21 -0.69 -0.84
CA TYR A 112 -41.28 -1.80 -0.97
C TYR A 112 -41.21 -2.61 0.32
N GLU A 113 -41.05 -3.91 0.16
CA GLU A 113 -40.66 -4.83 1.23
C GLU A 113 -39.15 -5.06 1.19
N VAL A 114 -38.52 -5.10 2.37
CA VAL A 114 -37.10 -5.40 2.49
C VAL A 114 -36.88 -6.90 2.41
N VAL A 115 -36.17 -7.35 1.38
CA VAL A 115 -35.83 -8.77 1.19
C VAL A 115 -34.57 -9.12 1.98
N GLY A 116 -33.61 -8.20 2.02
CA GLY A 116 -32.34 -8.40 2.71
C GLY A 116 -31.24 -7.49 2.17
N VAL A 117 -30.00 -7.87 2.46
CA VAL A 117 -28.78 -7.18 2.01
C VAL A 117 -27.97 -8.15 1.16
N THR A 118 -27.47 -7.66 0.03
CA THR A 118 -26.60 -8.44 -0.88
C THR A 118 -25.16 -8.49 -0.38
N ASP A 119 -24.35 -9.41 -0.90
CA ASP A 119 -22.91 -9.52 -0.59
C ASP A 119 -22.13 -8.22 -0.95
N GLU A 120 -22.64 -7.41 -1.87
CA GLU A 120 -22.06 -6.14 -2.30
C GLU A 120 -22.53 -4.94 -1.46
N SER A 121 -23.20 -5.16 -0.33
CA SER A 121 -23.77 -4.11 0.54
C SER A 121 -24.89 -3.27 -0.11
N TYR A 122 -25.61 -3.79 -1.09
CA TYR A 122 -26.86 -3.19 -1.55
C TYR A 122 -28.04 -3.67 -0.71
N LEU A 123 -28.97 -2.75 -0.43
CA LEU A 123 -30.28 -3.07 0.12
C LEU A 123 -31.16 -3.63 -1.00
N SER A 124 -31.68 -4.84 -0.81
CA SER A 124 -32.59 -5.50 -1.74
C SER A 124 -34.03 -5.26 -1.32
N LEU A 125 -34.80 -4.70 -2.25
CA LEU A 125 -36.16 -4.25 -2.07
C LEU A 125 -37.05 -4.87 -3.15
N THR A 126 -38.24 -5.32 -2.78
CA THR A 126 -39.26 -5.81 -3.72
C THR A 126 -40.48 -4.91 -3.67
N SER A 127 -40.94 -4.40 -4.82
CA SER A 127 -42.07 -3.48 -4.86
C SER A 127 -43.37 -4.18 -4.50
N ILE A 128 -44.24 -3.46 -3.79
CA ILE A 128 -45.62 -3.86 -3.54
C ILE A 128 -46.50 -3.11 -4.55
N PRO A 129 -47.04 -3.77 -5.60
CA PRO A 129 -47.81 -3.10 -6.64
C PRO A 129 -49.11 -2.50 -6.08
N ARG A 130 -49.58 -1.39 -6.68
CA ARG A 130 -50.88 -0.79 -6.35
C ARG A 130 -52.02 -1.67 -6.80
N ASP A 131 -51.84 -2.27 -7.97
CA ASP A 131 -52.76 -3.23 -8.56
C ASP A 131 -51.97 -4.48 -8.99
N PRO A 132 -52.02 -5.57 -8.21
CA PRO A 132 -51.31 -6.81 -8.49
C PRO A 132 -51.67 -7.47 -9.83
N GLU A 133 -52.81 -7.14 -10.43
CA GLU A 133 -53.24 -7.72 -11.71
C GLU A 133 -52.62 -7.03 -12.92
N THR A 134 -52.18 -5.78 -12.78
CA THR A 134 -51.71 -4.96 -13.91
C THR A 134 -50.27 -4.48 -13.77
N GLU A 135 -49.77 -4.31 -12.55
CA GLU A 135 -48.41 -3.83 -12.27
C GLU A 135 -47.47 -5.00 -11.92
N PRO A 136 -46.34 -5.17 -12.63
CA PRO A 136 -45.38 -6.21 -12.29
C PRO A 136 -44.62 -5.86 -11.02
N VAL A 137 -44.27 -6.90 -10.26
CA VAL A 137 -43.35 -6.80 -9.13
C VAL A 137 -41.95 -6.41 -9.65
N LYS A 138 -41.38 -5.35 -9.08
CA LYS A 138 -40.06 -4.82 -9.39
C LYS A 138 -39.08 -5.22 -8.30
N HIS A 139 -37.92 -5.72 -8.73
CA HIS A 139 -36.77 -5.92 -7.85
C HIS A 139 -35.84 -4.72 -7.95
N LEU A 140 -35.51 -4.15 -6.80
CA LEU A 140 -34.74 -2.92 -6.69
C LEU A 140 -33.56 -3.16 -5.75
N LEU A 141 -32.37 -2.78 -6.21
CA LEU A 141 -31.18 -2.70 -5.39
C LEU A 141 -30.85 -1.24 -5.16
N THR A 142 -30.70 -0.81 -3.91
CA THR A 142 -30.33 0.58 -3.59
C THR A 142 -29.11 0.63 -2.68
N ALA A 143 -28.23 1.60 -2.93
CA ALA A 143 -27.11 1.87 -2.05
C ALA A 143 -26.63 3.33 -2.17
N ARG A 144 -25.96 3.81 -1.11
CA ARG A 144 -25.11 5.00 -1.17
C ARG A 144 -23.69 4.57 -1.49
N LYS A 145 -23.16 5.03 -2.63
CA LYS A 145 -21.76 4.81 -2.99
C LYS A 145 -20.97 6.08 -2.67
N ARG A 146 -19.91 5.96 -1.87
CA ARG A 146 -19.01 7.08 -1.53
C ARG A 146 -17.57 6.71 -1.78
N GLY A 147 -16.82 7.62 -2.37
CA GLY A 147 -15.42 7.39 -2.70
C GLY A 147 -15.10 7.90 -4.08
N PHE A 148 -14.06 7.35 -4.68
CA PHE A 148 -13.52 7.86 -5.92
C PHE A 148 -13.00 6.75 -6.82
N TYR A 149 -12.95 7.01 -8.12
CA TYR A 149 -12.47 6.09 -9.14
C TYR A 149 -11.61 6.81 -10.19
N ASN A 150 -10.80 6.08 -10.94
CA ASN A 150 -9.99 6.62 -12.03
C ASN A 150 -10.20 5.74 -13.27
N GLY A 151 -11.12 6.18 -14.14
CA GLY A 151 -11.65 5.36 -15.22
C GLY A 151 -12.20 4.01 -14.72
N ASP A 152 -12.08 2.99 -15.56
CA ASP A 152 -12.56 1.63 -15.24
C ASP A 152 -11.49 0.77 -14.56
N ALA A 153 -10.26 1.26 -14.47
CA ALA A 153 -9.11 0.46 -14.02
C ALA A 153 -8.97 0.44 -12.50
N GLN A 154 -9.43 1.50 -11.81
CA GLN A 154 -9.13 1.74 -10.39
C GLN A 154 -10.31 2.36 -9.67
N CYS A 155 -10.65 1.85 -8.50
CA CYS A 155 -11.65 2.47 -7.65
C CYS A 155 -11.43 2.19 -6.17
N ASN A 156 -11.89 3.11 -5.34
CA ASN A 156 -12.02 2.95 -3.91
C ASN A 156 -13.37 3.52 -3.50
N VAL A 157 -14.38 2.67 -3.55
CA VAL A 157 -15.77 3.05 -3.36
C VAL A 157 -16.36 2.23 -2.23
N ARG A 158 -16.91 2.93 -1.24
CA ARG A 158 -17.68 2.35 -0.16
C ARG A 158 -19.14 2.32 -0.53
N THR A 159 -19.68 1.12 -0.65
CA THR A 159 -21.11 0.87 -0.86
C THR A 159 -21.76 0.72 0.50
N MET A 160 -22.79 1.51 0.77
CA MET A 160 -23.43 1.58 2.08
C MET A 160 -24.95 1.51 1.96
N TYR A 161 -25.56 0.87 2.95
CA TYR A 161 -26.99 0.81 3.14
C TYR A 161 -27.32 1.25 4.57
N SER A 162 -28.61 1.52 4.81
CA SER A 162 -29.13 1.73 6.14
C SER A 162 -30.34 0.84 6.33
N LEU A 163 -30.39 0.17 7.47
CA LEU A 163 -31.48 -0.70 7.85
C LEU A 163 -31.86 -0.35 9.28
N LEU A 164 -33.13 0.01 9.47
CA LEU A 164 -33.68 0.30 10.78
C LEU A 164 -34.57 -0.84 11.28
N ASP A 165 -34.78 -1.89 10.49
CA ASP A 165 -35.80 -2.90 10.79
C ASP A 165 -35.51 -3.69 12.08
N GLY A 166 -36.56 -4.00 12.84
CA GLY A 166 -36.47 -4.76 14.10
C GLY A 166 -35.81 -4.04 15.27
N VAL A 167 -35.61 -2.73 15.20
CA VAL A 167 -35.03 -1.94 16.32
C VAL A 167 -36.09 -1.42 17.28
N ASN A 168 -35.69 -1.19 18.53
CA ASN A 168 -36.54 -0.56 19.54
C ASN A 168 -36.88 0.90 19.19
N ALA A 169 -37.95 1.42 19.78
CA ALA A 169 -38.42 2.79 19.52
C ALA A 169 -37.35 3.86 19.74
N THR A 170 -36.53 3.71 20.78
CA THR A 170 -35.45 4.68 21.04
C THR A 170 -34.40 4.69 19.94
N ASN A 171 -33.92 3.52 19.47
CA ASN A 171 -32.91 3.46 18.42
C ASN A 171 -33.48 3.85 17.05
N ALA A 172 -34.72 3.47 16.75
CA ALA A 172 -35.42 3.87 15.52
C ALA A 172 -35.46 5.39 15.35
N LEU A 173 -35.65 6.12 16.45
CA LEU A 173 -35.72 7.57 16.45
C LEU A 173 -34.33 8.21 16.50
N THR A 174 -33.42 7.69 17.33
CA THR A 174 -32.14 8.37 17.62
C THR A 174 -31.00 8.01 16.66
N ARG A 175 -31.04 6.82 16.03
CA ARG A 175 -29.94 6.34 15.19
C ARG A 175 -30.33 6.34 13.72
N TRP A 176 -29.38 6.73 12.87
CA TRP A 176 -29.44 6.53 11.43
C TRP A 176 -28.05 6.15 10.92
N GLU A 177 -27.71 4.88 11.12
CA GLU A 177 -26.36 4.41 10.82
C GLU A 177 -26.29 3.91 9.37
N TRP A 178 -25.19 4.26 8.70
CA TRP A 178 -24.83 3.79 7.38
C TRP A 178 -23.78 2.70 7.53
N VAL A 179 -24.13 1.47 7.13
CA VAL A 179 -23.28 0.29 7.22
C VAL A 179 -22.92 -0.15 5.81
N GLY A 180 -21.71 -0.68 5.63
CA GLY A 180 -21.31 -1.24 4.34
C GLY A 180 -19.81 -1.34 4.17
N GLU A 181 -19.44 -1.97 3.07
CA GLU A 181 -18.07 -2.36 2.76
C GLU A 181 -17.39 -1.41 1.76
N ALA A 182 -16.08 -1.25 1.91
CA ALA A 182 -15.24 -0.55 0.94
C ALA A 182 -14.70 -1.55 -0.07
N VAL A 183 -15.08 -1.35 -1.33
CA VAL A 183 -14.62 -2.10 -2.50
C VAL A 183 -13.46 -1.34 -3.12
N THR A 184 -12.33 -2.02 -3.25
CA THR A 184 -11.12 -1.49 -3.90
C THR A 184 -10.83 -2.32 -5.13
N ILE A 185 -10.84 -1.69 -6.30
CA ILE A 185 -10.40 -2.28 -7.55
C ILE A 185 -9.06 -1.65 -7.91
N ASP A 186 -8.05 -2.48 -8.14
CA ASP A 186 -6.74 -2.04 -8.59
C ASP A 186 -6.23 -3.01 -9.67
N SER A 187 -6.40 -2.62 -10.94
CA SER A 187 -5.94 -3.40 -12.08
C SER A 187 -4.41 -3.49 -12.19
N TRP A 188 -3.67 -2.64 -11.48
CA TRP A 188 -2.20 -2.58 -11.49
C TRP A 188 -1.57 -3.17 -10.23
N ALA A 189 -2.38 -3.78 -9.34
CA ALA A 189 -1.90 -4.40 -8.10
C ALA A 189 -0.76 -5.40 -8.31
N TRP A 190 -0.75 -6.12 -9.44
CA TRP A 190 0.29 -7.10 -9.79
C TRP A 190 1.68 -6.46 -9.97
N VAL A 191 1.76 -5.17 -10.32
CA VAL A 191 3.05 -4.47 -10.47
C VAL A 191 3.78 -4.43 -9.13
N HIS A 192 3.05 -4.41 -8.02
CA HIS A 192 3.62 -4.46 -6.67
C HIS A 192 4.18 -5.84 -6.29
N CYS A 193 3.98 -6.89 -7.10
CA CYS A 193 4.66 -8.18 -6.92
C CYS A 193 6.19 -8.07 -7.02
N ILE A 194 6.75 -6.94 -7.47
CA ILE A 194 8.20 -6.66 -7.37
C ILE A 194 8.73 -6.83 -5.93
N HIS A 195 7.92 -6.49 -4.92
CA HIS A 195 8.30 -6.64 -3.50
C HIS A 195 8.45 -8.09 -3.08
N PHE A 196 7.71 -9.01 -3.69
CA PHE A 196 7.87 -10.43 -3.44
C PHE A 196 9.28 -10.89 -3.82
N PHE A 197 9.79 -10.48 -4.98
CA PHE A 197 11.16 -10.78 -5.40
C PHE A 197 12.20 -10.10 -4.51
N PHE A 198 11.96 -8.86 -4.08
CA PHE A 198 12.85 -8.18 -3.14
C PHE A 198 12.91 -8.92 -1.80
N GLY A 199 11.76 -9.37 -1.29
CA GLY A 199 11.64 -10.17 -0.08
C GLY A 199 12.38 -11.50 -0.19
N LEU A 200 12.20 -12.25 -1.28
CA LEU A 200 12.93 -13.50 -1.52
C LEU A 200 14.45 -13.31 -1.52
N GLN A 201 14.94 -12.25 -2.15
CA GLN A 201 16.37 -11.92 -2.15
C GLN A 201 16.88 -11.60 -0.74
N MET A 202 16.10 -10.89 0.08
CA MET A 202 16.46 -10.60 1.48
C MET A 202 16.47 -11.87 2.32
N ILE A 203 15.46 -12.75 2.19
CA ILE A 203 15.40 -14.03 2.90
C ILE A 203 16.60 -14.91 2.55
N TYR A 204 16.93 -15.05 1.26
CA TYR A 204 18.10 -15.80 0.82
C TYR A 204 19.38 -15.29 1.50
N SER A 205 19.53 -13.97 1.55
CA SER A 205 20.71 -13.33 2.14
C SER A 205 20.79 -13.54 3.65
N LEU A 206 19.65 -13.49 4.34
CA LEU A 206 19.55 -13.79 5.77
C LEU A 206 19.88 -15.26 6.05
N VAL A 207 19.42 -16.19 5.20
CA VAL A 207 19.77 -17.62 5.31
C VAL A 207 21.29 -17.82 5.17
N VAL A 208 21.91 -17.16 4.18
CA VAL A 208 23.38 -17.20 4.03
C VAL A 208 24.07 -16.65 5.27
N LEU A 209 23.62 -15.51 5.83
CA LEU A 209 24.17 -14.96 7.07
C LEU A 209 24.08 -15.97 8.22
N LEU A 210 22.89 -16.54 8.45
CA LEU A 210 22.64 -17.50 9.52
C LEU A 210 23.52 -18.75 9.39
N LEU A 211 23.74 -19.24 8.17
CA LEU A 211 24.64 -20.37 7.92
C LEU A 211 26.10 -20.03 8.25
N VAL A 212 26.56 -18.84 7.87
CA VAL A 212 27.93 -18.39 8.18
C VAL A 212 28.11 -18.19 9.69
N MET A 213 27.14 -17.56 10.35
CA MET A 213 27.12 -17.39 11.80
C MET A 213 27.16 -18.76 12.51
N TYR A 214 26.30 -19.70 12.08
CA TYR A 214 26.27 -21.05 12.62
C TYR A 214 27.61 -21.77 12.46
N GLN A 215 28.23 -21.69 11.29
CA GLN A 215 29.54 -22.31 11.06
C GLN A 215 30.62 -21.70 11.97
N LYS A 216 30.63 -20.38 12.14
CA LYS A 216 31.60 -19.70 13.02
C LYS A 216 31.41 -20.07 14.49
N ILE A 217 30.17 -20.15 14.96
CA ILE A 217 29.83 -20.61 16.32
C ILE A 217 30.33 -22.04 16.52
N ARG A 218 30.14 -22.93 15.53
CA ARG A 218 30.67 -24.30 15.58
C ARG A 218 32.20 -24.37 15.61
N SER A 219 32.90 -23.44 14.95
CA SER A 219 34.35 -23.29 15.03
C SER A 219 34.82 -22.57 16.31
N GLY A 220 33.94 -22.37 17.31
CA GLY A 220 34.25 -21.76 18.60
C GLY A 220 34.43 -20.23 18.57
N LYS A 221 33.99 -19.56 17.50
CA LYS A 221 34.13 -18.11 17.31
C LYS A 221 32.75 -17.46 17.25
N ILE A 222 32.48 -16.54 18.17
CA ILE A 222 31.26 -15.72 18.12
C ILE A 222 31.47 -14.62 17.09
N TRP A 223 30.67 -14.62 16.03
CA TRP A 223 30.67 -13.61 14.98
C TRP A 223 29.23 -13.35 14.53
N VAL A 224 28.85 -12.08 14.48
CA VAL A 224 27.56 -11.61 13.97
C VAL A 224 27.87 -10.68 12.81
N GLY A 225 27.52 -11.09 11.60
CA GLY A 225 27.75 -10.32 10.39
C GLY A 225 26.66 -9.29 10.13
N ASP A 226 26.95 -8.36 9.21
CA ASP A 226 25.99 -7.34 8.77
C ASP A 226 24.78 -7.95 8.04
N PRO A 227 23.55 -7.86 8.56
CA PRO A 227 22.36 -8.38 7.88
C PRO A 227 22.05 -7.66 6.54
N PHE A 228 22.67 -6.51 6.29
CA PHE A 228 22.49 -5.73 5.07
C PHE A 228 23.59 -5.94 4.02
N ALA A 229 24.57 -6.82 4.30
CA ALA A 229 25.73 -7.08 3.43
C ALA A 229 25.39 -7.50 1.99
N SER A 230 24.24 -8.13 1.78
CA SER A 230 23.75 -8.54 0.46
C SER A 230 23.17 -7.41 -0.38
N THR A 231 22.88 -6.29 0.25
CA THR A 231 22.08 -5.22 -0.34
C THR A 231 23.04 -4.16 -0.84
N SER A 232 23.49 -4.30 -2.09
CA SER A 232 24.39 -3.32 -2.69
C SER A 232 23.64 -2.00 -2.95
N THR A 233 24.37 -0.88 -2.90
CA THR A 233 23.85 0.44 -3.27
C THR A 233 23.12 0.42 -4.63
N ALA A 234 23.69 -0.28 -5.61
CA ALA A 234 23.08 -0.43 -6.94
C ALA A 234 21.75 -1.19 -6.91
N THR A 235 21.64 -2.26 -6.11
CA THR A 235 20.36 -2.99 -5.96
C THR A 235 19.29 -2.14 -5.27
N LEU A 236 19.65 -1.34 -4.25
CA LEU A 236 18.70 -0.44 -3.58
C LEU A 236 18.19 0.65 -4.53
N VAL A 237 19.07 1.25 -5.31
CA VAL A 237 18.69 2.28 -6.29
C VAL A 237 17.78 1.68 -7.37
N MET A 238 18.10 0.50 -7.89
CA MET A 238 17.23 -0.22 -8.83
C MET A 238 15.85 -0.51 -8.23
N ARG A 239 15.78 -0.96 -6.97
CA ARG A 239 14.50 -1.19 -6.28
C ARG A 239 13.66 0.08 -6.21
N GLY A 240 14.26 1.21 -5.83
CA GLY A 240 13.57 2.50 -5.79
C GLY A 240 13.08 2.94 -7.16
N ILE A 241 13.90 2.80 -8.22
CA ILE A 241 13.50 3.14 -9.59
C ILE A 241 12.33 2.27 -10.07
N LEU A 242 12.35 0.96 -9.77
CA LEU A 242 11.25 0.06 -10.13
C LEU A 242 9.93 0.44 -9.44
N VAL A 243 9.99 0.88 -8.17
CA VAL A 243 8.81 1.39 -7.45
C VAL A 243 8.34 2.74 -8.02
N LEU A 244 9.25 3.64 -8.40
CA LEU A 244 8.85 4.89 -9.06
C LEU A 244 8.20 4.64 -10.42
N LEU A 245 8.69 3.63 -11.16
CA LEU A 245 8.09 3.20 -12.42
C LEU A 245 6.71 2.56 -12.18
N SER A 246 6.54 1.76 -11.13
CA SER A 246 5.24 1.18 -10.78
C SER A 246 4.21 2.27 -10.49
N TRP A 247 4.58 3.28 -9.70
CA TRP A 247 3.71 4.44 -9.46
C TRP A 247 3.38 5.20 -10.73
N THR A 248 4.30 5.30 -11.68
CA THR A 248 4.04 5.99 -12.96
C THR A 248 3.03 5.20 -13.81
N ILE A 249 3.16 3.88 -13.87
CA ILE A 249 2.23 2.99 -14.58
C ILE A 249 0.84 3.04 -13.93
N ASP A 250 0.82 3.07 -12.60
CA ASP A 250 -0.38 3.19 -11.77
C ASP A 250 -0.98 4.61 -11.77
N SER A 251 -0.48 5.51 -12.63
CA SER A 251 -0.88 6.91 -12.69
C SER A 251 -0.85 7.62 -11.33
N PHE A 252 0.04 7.22 -10.43
CA PHE A 252 0.17 7.68 -9.04
C PHE A 252 -1.06 7.44 -8.16
N TRP A 253 -1.91 6.47 -8.50
CA TRP A 253 -3.12 6.13 -7.73
C TRP A 253 -2.78 5.71 -6.31
N SER A 254 -1.91 4.72 -6.12
CA SER A 254 -1.54 4.20 -4.81
C SER A 254 -1.07 5.29 -3.82
N ILE A 255 -0.30 6.28 -4.32
CA ILE A 255 0.17 7.42 -3.53
C ILE A 255 -0.98 8.32 -3.09
N ASN A 256 -1.89 8.65 -4.02
CA ASN A 256 -3.04 9.51 -3.73
C ASN A 256 -4.02 8.81 -2.79
N GLU A 257 -4.27 7.53 -3.01
CA GLU A 257 -5.12 6.70 -2.16
C GLU A 257 -4.59 6.68 -0.71
N PHE A 258 -3.28 6.49 -0.54
CA PHE A 258 -2.63 6.56 0.76
C PHE A 258 -2.70 7.96 1.38
N ALA A 259 -2.51 9.02 0.59
CA ALA A 259 -2.65 10.41 1.04
C ALA A 259 -4.08 10.70 1.51
N MET A 260 -5.08 10.27 0.76
CA MET A 260 -6.50 10.41 1.10
C MET A 260 -6.89 9.63 2.35
N SER A 261 -6.39 8.41 2.52
CA SER A 261 -6.60 7.64 3.75
C SER A 261 -6.03 8.35 4.98
N ARG A 262 -4.90 9.04 4.81
CA ARG A 262 -4.32 9.86 5.89
C ARG A 262 -5.13 11.14 6.13
N ALA A 263 -5.59 11.78 5.07
CA ALA A 263 -6.44 12.96 5.16
C ALA A 263 -7.75 12.65 5.91
N ALA A 264 -8.43 11.55 5.56
CA ALA A 264 -9.65 11.09 6.22
C ALA A 264 -9.47 10.88 7.74
N MET A 265 -8.33 10.33 8.18
CA MET A 265 -8.02 10.18 9.61
C MET A 265 -7.78 11.51 10.34
N ILE A 266 -7.44 12.58 9.62
CA ILE A 266 -7.18 13.92 10.18
C ILE A 266 -8.46 14.75 10.17
N SER A 267 -9.19 14.76 9.04
CA SER A 267 -10.45 15.51 8.86
C SER A 267 -11.65 14.86 9.55
N GLY A 268 -11.56 13.57 9.90
CA GLY A 268 -12.71 12.81 10.40
C GLY A 268 -13.68 12.38 9.28
N SER A 269 -13.29 12.51 8.01
CA SER A 269 -14.06 12.01 6.87
C SER A 269 -14.13 10.47 6.87
N PRO A 270 -15.07 9.85 6.12
CA PRO A 270 -15.17 8.40 6.01
C PRO A 270 -13.82 7.74 5.64
N PRO A 271 -13.48 6.60 6.26
CA PRO A 271 -12.17 5.98 6.06
C PRO A 271 -12.01 5.44 4.64
N VAL A 272 -10.86 5.75 4.02
CA VAL A 272 -10.44 5.18 2.74
C VAL A 272 -9.63 3.91 2.99
N ARG A 273 -10.03 2.81 2.35
CA ARG A 273 -9.39 1.50 2.50
C ARG A 273 -8.09 1.44 1.69
N VAL A 274 -6.96 1.12 2.32
CA VAL A 274 -5.65 1.07 1.63
C VAL A 274 -4.86 -0.14 2.11
N HIS A 275 -4.07 -0.72 1.20
CA HIS A 275 -3.08 -1.74 1.52
C HIS A 275 -1.85 -1.11 2.20
N LYS A 276 -1.94 -0.91 3.52
CA LYS A 276 -0.92 -0.22 4.33
C LYS A 276 0.48 -0.83 4.22
N GLU A 277 0.57 -2.16 4.22
CA GLU A 277 1.85 -2.89 4.12
C GLU A 277 2.53 -2.67 2.76
N LEU A 278 1.73 -2.57 1.69
CA LEU A 278 2.22 -2.32 0.34
C LEU A 278 2.85 -0.93 0.25
N MET A 279 2.14 0.08 0.78
CA MET A 279 2.61 1.46 0.83
C MET A 279 3.80 1.63 1.77
N HIS A 280 3.87 0.88 2.86
CA HIS A 280 5.05 0.84 3.71
C HIS A 280 6.28 0.37 2.91
N ALA A 281 6.16 -0.76 2.20
CA ALA A 281 7.25 -1.32 1.40
C ALA A 281 7.70 -0.39 0.26
N ASP A 282 6.76 0.22 -0.45
CA ASP A 282 7.05 1.20 -1.50
C ASP A 282 7.83 2.41 -0.95
N LEU A 283 7.29 3.04 0.09
CA LEU A 283 7.90 4.21 0.71
C LEU A 283 9.27 3.88 1.30
N PHE A 284 9.44 2.69 1.87
CA PHE A 284 10.71 2.20 2.38
C PHE A 284 11.75 2.05 1.26
N ALA A 285 11.37 1.42 0.14
CA ALA A 285 12.26 1.23 -1.00
C ALA A 285 12.71 2.57 -1.62
N VAL A 286 11.78 3.52 -1.81
CA VAL A 286 12.08 4.86 -2.33
C VAL A 286 12.96 5.63 -1.33
N TYR A 287 12.65 5.57 -0.03
CA TYR A 287 13.48 6.18 1.00
C TYR A 287 14.92 5.64 0.96
N PHE A 288 15.11 4.32 0.92
CA PHE A 288 16.46 3.72 0.85
C PHE A 288 17.21 4.11 -0.43
N CYS A 289 16.52 4.23 -1.55
CA CYS A 289 17.09 4.74 -2.80
C CYS A 289 17.58 6.20 -2.63
N LEU A 290 16.77 7.06 -2.02
CA LEU A 290 17.14 8.46 -1.78
C LEU A 290 18.30 8.59 -0.78
N VAL A 291 18.31 7.79 0.29
CA VAL A 291 19.42 7.77 1.26
C VAL A 291 20.70 7.27 0.62
N ALA A 292 20.63 6.23 -0.22
CA ALA A 292 21.77 5.74 -0.99
C ALA A 292 22.33 6.84 -1.92
N PHE A 293 21.45 7.59 -2.57
CA PHE A 293 21.83 8.74 -3.40
C PHE A 293 22.49 9.85 -2.58
N LEU A 294 21.88 10.28 -1.47
CA LEU A 294 22.45 11.30 -0.56
C LEU A 294 23.83 10.88 -0.03
N SER A 295 23.95 9.63 0.39
CA SER A 295 25.22 9.04 0.86
C SER A 295 26.31 9.13 -0.22
N SER A 296 25.97 8.85 -1.48
CA SER A 296 26.88 9.01 -2.62
C SER A 296 27.28 10.46 -2.85
N VAL A 297 26.33 11.41 -2.75
CA VAL A 297 26.59 12.86 -2.92
C VAL A 297 27.49 13.40 -1.82
N PHE A 298 27.20 13.10 -0.55
CA PHE A 298 28.01 13.56 0.58
C PHE A 298 29.34 12.82 0.72
N ARG A 299 29.50 11.69 0.00
CA ARG A 299 30.61 10.74 0.14
C ARG A 299 30.76 10.25 1.58
N GLU A 300 29.63 9.95 2.21
CA GLU A 300 29.57 9.50 3.60
C GLU A 300 28.80 8.19 3.71
N ARG A 301 29.27 7.27 4.55
CA ARG A 301 28.55 6.01 4.80
C ARG A 301 27.42 6.25 5.78
N ILE A 302 26.25 5.69 5.50
CA ILE A 302 25.09 5.73 6.39
C ILE A 302 24.79 4.30 6.80
N ASP A 303 24.73 4.04 8.10
CA ASP A 303 24.40 2.71 8.60
C ASP A 303 22.93 2.37 8.25
N PRO A 304 22.67 1.25 7.54
CA PRO A 304 21.31 0.84 7.19
C PRO A 304 20.40 0.62 8.40
N SER A 305 20.95 0.24 9.55
CA SER A 305 20.20 0.06 10.79
C SER A 305 19.66 1.39 11.30
N ILE A 306 20.47 2.46 11.24
CA ILE A 306 20.07 3.81 11.64
C ILE A 306 18.99 4.33 10.68
N ALA A 307 19.18 4.14 9.38
CA ALA A 307 18.20 4.55 8.37
C ALA A 307 16.86 3.81 8.54
N THR A 308 16.91 2.48 8.75
CA THR A 308 15.73 1.65 9.02
C THR A 308 15.02 2.12 10.29
N PHE A 309 15.75 2.27 11.39
CA PHE A 309 15.19 2.70 12.66
C PHE A 309 14.51 4.08 12.56
N LEU A 310 15.17 5.03 11.89
CA LEU A 310 14.63 6.37 11.69
C LEU A 310 13.37 6.35 10.82
N PHE A 311 13.36 5.55 9.74
CA PHE A 311 12.17 5.36 8.92
C PHE A 311 11.01 4.81 9.75
N GLU A 312 11.21 3.72 10.49
CA GLU A 312 10.15 3.10 11.28
C GLU A 312 9.62 4.05 12.35
N MET A 313 10.51 4.79 13.02
CA MET A 313 10.11 5.76 14.04
C MET A 313 9.27 6.90 13.46
N VAL A 314 9.67 7.46 12.31
CA VAL A 314 8.91 8.51 11.60
C VAL A 314 7.62 7.95 11.02
N HIS A 315 7.65 6.77 10.42
CA HIS A 315 6.48 6.14 9.82
C HIS A 315 5.42 5.80 10.88
N GLN A 316 5.81 5.23 12.02
CA GLN A 316 4.88 4.96 13.13
C GLN A 316 4.28 6.23 13.72
N ASN A 317 5.05 7.31 13.82
CA ASN A 317 4.60 8.60 14.35
C ASN A 317 4.08 9.57 13.27
N ARG A 318 3.89 9.13 12.02
CA ARG A 318 3.56 9.99 10.86
C ARG A 318 2.37 10.91 11.08
N GLN A 319 1.33 10.44 11.78
CA GLN A 319 0.14 11.25 12.06
C GLN A 319 0.42 12.33 13.11
N LYS A 320 1.21 12.01 14.14
CA LYS A 320 1.62 12.99 15.15
C LYS A 320 2.50 14.07 14.51
N ILE A 321 3.39 13.69 13.61
CA ILE A 321 4.30 14.61 12.91
C ILE A 321 3.51 15.61 12.05
N VAL A 322 2.52 15.15 11.27
CA VAL A 322 1.66 16.06 10.50
C VAL A 322 0.94 17.05 11.42
N ARG A 323 0.42 16.57 12.55
CA ARG A 323 -0.29 17.41 13.54
C ARG A 323 0.60 18.42 14.28
N LEU A 324 1.93 18.38 14.10
CA LEU A 324 2.83 19.40 14.68
C LEU A 324 2.69 20.76 13.99
N SER A 325 2.18 20.80 12.75
CA SER A 325 2.01 22.05 11.99
C SER A 325 0.54 22.25 11.65
N SER A 326 -0.07 23.30 12.21
CA SER A 326 -1.45 23.67 11.88
C SER A 326 -1.61 23.96 10.39
N ALA A 327 -0.65 24.67 9.77
CA ALA A 327 -0.68 24.98 8.35
C ALA A 327 -0.75 23.73 7.45
N VAL A 328 -0.05 22.65 7.82
CA VAL A 328 -0.10 21.38 7.07
C VAL A 328 -1.43 20.67 7.30
N VAL A 329 -1.95 20.69 8.53
CA VAL A 329 -3.25 20.10 8.87
C VAL A 329 -4.38 20.82 8.11
N ASP A 330 -4.37 22.15 8.13
CA ASP A 330 -5.38 22.97 7.46
C ASP A 330 -5.41 22.70 5.96
N GLU A 331 -4.25 22.60 5.31
CA GLU A 331 -4.16 22.26 3.89
C GLU A 331 -4.76 20.88 3.58
N ILE A 332 -4.47 19.88 4.42
CA ILE A 332 -5.00 18.52 4.27
C ILE A 332 -6.52 18.52 4.45
N ILE A 333 -7.03 19.24 5.45
CA ILE A 333 -8.47 19.32 5.72
C ILE A 333 -9.19 20.02 4.57
N ILE A 334 -8.70 21.19 4.13
CA ILE A 334 -9.28 21.96 3.02
C ILE A 334 -9.39 21.09 1.77
N TYR A 335 -8.30 20.41 1.40
CA TYR A 335 -8.32 19.54 0.22
C TYR A 335 -9.27 18.34 0.41
N SER A 336 -9.24 17.69 1.59
CA SER A 336 -10.09 16.54 1.88
C SER A 336 -11.58 16.89 1.85
N GLU A 337 -11.96 18.03 2.41
CA GLU A 337 -13.34 18.52 2.43
C GLU A 337 -13.79 18.92 1.02
N ALA A 338 -12.96 19.65 0.28
CA ALA A 338 -13.23 20.01 -1.10
C ALA A 338 -13.45 18.76 -1.96
N LEU A 339 -12.58 17.75 -1.83
CA LEU A 339 -12.69 16.49 -2.55
C LEU A 339 -13.93 15.70 -2.15
N TYR A 340 -14.24 15.62 -0.85
CA TYR A 340 -15.43 14.93 -0.35
C TYR A 340 -16.71 15.51 -0.96
N ASN A 341 -16.77 16.84 -1.11
CA ASN A 341 -17.92 17.55 -1.66
C ASN A 341 -18.06 17.43 -3.19
N ILE A 342 -17.04 17.00 -3.94
CA ILE A 342 -17.15 16.75 -5.39
C ILE A 342 -18.20 15.68 -5.71
N GLY A 343 -18.37 14.70 -4.81
CA GLY A 343 -19.37 13.65 -4.99
C GLY A 343 -20.82 14.15 -4.99
N ILE A 344 -21.08 15.39 -4.54
CA ILE A 344 -22.40 16.01 -4.57
C ILE A 344 -22.72 16.41 -6.01
N ALA A 345 -23.80 15.85 -6.55
CA ALA A 345 -24.22 16.13 -7.92
C ALA A 345 -24.51 17.62 -8.13
N ASN A 346 -23.80 18.25 -9.07
CA ASN A 346 -24.10 19.59 -9.54
C ASN A 346 -25.41 19.57 -10.34
N VAL A 347 -26.33 20.46 -9.97
CA VAL A 347 -27.66 20.57 -10.57
C VAL A 347 -27.93 22.02 -10.93
N THR A 348 -28.73 22.24 -11.98
CA THR A 348 -29.17 23.58 -12.39
C THR A 348 -30.13 24.17 -11.36
N ALA A 349 -30.29 25.50 -11.34
CA ALA A 349 -31.22 26.16 -10.42
C ALA A 349 -32.66 25.64 -10.55
N ILE A 350 -33.10 25.35 -11.79
CA ILE A 350 -34.42 24.78 -12.08
C ILE A 350 -34.57 23.39 -11.43
N LEU A 351 -33.55 22.54 -11.55
CA LEU A 351 -33.59 21.19 -10.97
C LEU A 351 -33.49 21.25 -9.43
N ALA A 352 -32.73 22.19 -8.87
CA ALA A 352 -32.67 22.41 -7.42
C ALA A 352 -34.01 22.89 -6.84
N GLU A 353 -34.78 23.70 -7.58
CA GLU A 353 -36.12 24.12 -7.17
C GLU A 353 -37.14 22.96 -7.25
N MET A 354 -36.98 22.09 -8.25
CA MET A 354 -37.84 20.92 -8.44
C MET A 354 -37.55 19.81 -7.42
N SER A 355 -36.28 19.59 -7.12
CA SER A 355 -35.73 18.45 -6.41
C SER A 355 -34.63 18.93 -5.46
N PRO A 356 -34.98 19.28 -4.20
CA PRO A 356 -34.07 19.95 -3.28
C PRO A 356 -32.97 19.03 -2.70
N LEU A 357 -33.20 17.71 -2.69
CA LEU A 357 -32.18 16.74 -2.29
C LEU A 357 -31.28 16.42 -3.49
N ARG A 358 -29.99 16.23 -3.23
CA ARG A 358 -28.99 15.98 -4.27
C ARG A 358 -28.43 14.58 -4.12
N LEU A 359 -28.21 13.90 -5.25
CA LEU A 359 -27.44 12.66 -5.22
C LEU A 359 -26.03 12.97 -4.73
N TRP A 360 -25.52 12.15 -3.82
CA TRP A 360 -24.12 12.17 -3.42
C TRP A 360 -23.52 10.79 -3.64
N SER A 361 -22.73 10.68 -4.70
CA SER A 361 -22.20 9.42 -5.23
C SER A 361 -20.66 9.43 -5.25
N SER A 362 -20.07 8.30 -5.66
CA SER A 362 -18.67 8.24 -6.06
C SER A 362 -18.40 9.12 -7.27
N PHE A 363 -17.20 9.67 -7.36
CA PHE A 363 -16.80 10.58 -8.43
C PHE A 363 -15.47 10.18 -9.05
N GLU A 364 -15.22 10.63 -10.28
CA GLU A 364 -13.93 10.46 -10.92
C GLU A 364 -12.89 11.35 -10.25
N PHE A 365 -11.76 10.75 -9.86
CA PHE A 365 -10.71 11.43 -9.12
C PHE A 365 -10.14 12.58 -9.98
N PRO A 366 -10.14 13.83 -9.46
CA PRO A 366 -9.69 14.98 -10.23
C PRO A 366 -8.17 14.95 -10.45
N GLU A 367 -7.67 15.96 -11.16
CA GLU A 367 -6.23 16.14 -11.31
C GLU A 367 -5.53 16.23 -9.94
N LYS A 368 -4.34 15.64 -9.90
CA LYS A 368 -3.58 15.42 -8.66
C LYS A 368 -2.98 16.74 -8.17
N ASP A 369 -3.27 17.08 -6.92
CA ASP A 369 -2.75 18.30 -6.31
C ASP A 369 -1.39 18.06 -5.65
N ALA A 370 -0.35 18.70 -6.22
CA ALA A 370 1.01 18.57 -5.73
C ALA A 370 1.21 19.17 -4.32
N LYS A 371 0.46 20.21 -3.97
CA LYS A 371 0.54 20.87 -2.66
C LYS A 371 -0.06 19.99 -1.57
N PHE A 372 -1.23 19.39 -1.84
CA PHE A 372 -1.83 18.38 -0.97
C PHE A 372 -0.91 17.17 -0.77
N LEU A 373 -0.31 16.66 -1.85
CA LEU A 373 0.64 15.55 -1.77
C LEU A 373 1.86 15.92 -0.92
N ALA A 374 2.46 17.09 -1.14
CA ALA A 374 3.58 17.57 -0.33
C ALA A 374 3.20 17.69 1.16
N ALA A 375 2.04 18.27 1.46
CA ALA A 375 1.51 18.39 2.82
C ALA A 375 1.32 17.01 3.47
N SER A 376 0.68 16.08 2.75
CA SER A 376 0.47 14.71 3.18
C SER A 376 1.79 13.99 3.46
N PHE A 377 2.80 14.12 2.59
CA PHE A 377 4.10 13.47 2.75
C PHE A 377 5.13 14.27 3.57
N THR A 378 4.71 15.28 4.34
CA THR A 378 5.55 16.02 5.29
C THR A 378 6.44 15.12 6.18
N PRO A 379 5.95 13.98 6.74
CA PRO A 379 6.83 13.10 7.51
C PRO A 379 8.01 12.53 6.72
N MET A 380 7.82 12.23 5.43
CA MET A 380 8.92 11.77 4.56
C MET A 380 9.90 12.91 4.25
N ILE A 381 9.40 14.13 4.07
CA ILE A 381 10.27 15.31 3.93
C ILE A 381 11.11 15.50 5.21
N PHE A 382 10.47 15.43 6.38
CA PHE A 382 11.15 15.50 7.68
C PHE A 382 12.21 14.40 7.83
N LEU A 383 11.90 13.16 7.42
CA LEU A 383 12.82 12.04 7.42
C LEU A 383 14.05 12.31 6.53
N MET A 384 13.83 12.82 5.31
CA MET A 384 14.90 13.19 4.38
C MET A 384 15.77 14.35 4.89
N CYS A 385 15.17 15.35 5.55
CA CYS A 385 15.91 16.42 6.20
C CYS A 385 16.76 15.87 7.36
N SER A 386 16.20 14.99 8.20
CA SER A 386 16.87 14.41 9.36
C SER A 386 18.10 13.60 8.96
N ILE A 387 17.99 12.75 7.93
CA ILE A 387 19.12 11.95 7.45
C ILE A 387 20.20 12.81 6.77
N THR A 388 19.80 13.90 6.11
CA THR A 388 20.72 14.87 5.51
C THR A 388 21.53 15.59 6.58
N VAL A 389 20.87 16.08 7.64
CA VAL A 389 21.52 16.69 8.80
C VAL A 389 22.47 15.69 9.48
N PHE A 390 22.03 14.45 9.67
CA PHE A 390 22.88 13.39 10.21
C PHE A 390 24.14 13.17 9.37
N ALA A 391 24.02 13.09 8.05
CA ALA A 391 25.16 12.93 7.14
C ALA A 391 26.14 14.12 7.22
N ILE A 392 25.63 15.35 7.30
CA ILE A 392 26.44 16.57 7.45
C ILE A 392 27.17 16.57 8.80
N LEU A 393 26.48 16.30 9.90
CA LEU A 393 27.07 16.24 11.24
C LEU A 393 28.15 15.17 11.34
N ARG A 394 27.92 14.00 10.73
CA ARG A 394 28.89 12.91 10.66
C ARG A 394 30.14 13.32 9.89
N LYS A 395 29.97 14.02 8.77
CA LYS A 395 31.07 14.56 7.97
C LYS A 395 31.91 15.56 8.76
N ILE A 396 31.25 16.49 9.46
CA ILE A 396 31.89 17.46 10.35
C ILE A 396 32.66 16.74 11.46
N TYR A 397 32.06 15.73 12.11
CA TYR A 397 32.71 14.96 13.15
C TYR A 397 33.99 14.26 12.65
N ARG A 398 33.96 13.65 11.47
CA ARG A 398 35.13 13.00 10.85
C ARG A 398 36.23 14.00 10.50
N CYS A 399 35.88 15.23 10.12
CA CYS A 399 36.87 16.30 9.91
C CYS A 399 37.61 16.65 11.21
N PHE A 400 36.92 16.66 12.36
CA PHE A 400 37.51 16.98 13.66
C PHE A 400 38.19 15.78 14.35
N ARG A 401 37.75 14.55 14.07
CA ARG A 401 38.27 13.30 14.63
C ARG A 401 38.61 12.34 13.48
N PRO A 402 39.70 12.57 12.73
CA PRO A 402 40.13 11.62 11.71
C PRO A 402 40.48 10.27 12.37
N ASP A 403 40.06 9.18 11.75
CA ASP A 403 40.35 7.83 12.23
C ASP A 403 41.87 7.65 12.41
N GLN A 404 42.29 7.32 13.63
CA GLN A 404 43.69 7.04 13.92
C GLN A 404 44.11 5.75 13.21
N ILE A 405 44.69 5.87 12.02
CA ILE A 405 45.42 4.79 11.37
C ILE A 405 46.56 4.41 12.32
N HIS A 406 46.38 3.34 13.10
CA HIS A 406 47.42 2.77 13.94
C HIS A 406 48.48 2.12 13.03
N GLN A 407 49.29 2.94 12.37
CA GLN A 407 50.57 2.52 11.82
C GLN A 407 51.49 2.25 13.01
N ARG A 408 51.46 1.01 13.52
CA ARG A 408 52.50 0.54 14.44
C ARG A 408 53.77 0.42 13.61
N SER A 409 54.59 1.46 13.66
CA SER A 409 55.91 1.53 13.06
C SER A 409 56.83 0.49 13.69
N SER A 410 56.76 -0.75 13.24
CA SER A 410 57.88 -1.69 13.42
C SER A 410 58.96 -1.27 12.42
N VAL A 411 59.83 -0.36 12.84
CA VAL A 411 61.10 -0.09 12.17
C VAL A 411 61.94 -1.35 12.32
N SER A 412 61.90 -2.24 11.32
CA SER A 412 62.99 -3.18 11.08
C SER A 412 63.86 -2.59 9.97
N THR A 413 65.02 -2.07 10.36
CA THR A 413 66.14 -1.72 9.48
C THR A 413 66.57 -2.96 8.72
N ASP A 414 66.16 -3.06 7.46
CA ASP A 414 66.83 -3.72 6.32
C ASP A 414 65.79 -4.24 5.33
N THR A 415 65.24 -3.35 4.50
CA THR A 415 64.54 -3.72 3.27
C THR A 415 64.71 -2.62 2.22
N SER A 416 64.97 -3.03 0.98
CA SER A 416 65.35 -2.16 -0.12
C SER A 416 64.25 -1.16 -0.50
N ALA A 417 64.63 -0.01 -1.09
CA ALA A 417 63.68 1.05 -1.50
C ALA A 417 62.57 0.56 -2.45
N ASN A 418 62.82 -0.51 -3.22
CA ASN A 418 61.83 -1.11 -4.11
C ASN A 418 60.79 -1.95 -3.34
N GLU A 419 61.22 -2.60 -2.26
CA GLU A 419 60.35 -3.32 -1.33
C GLU A 419 59.52 -2.35 -0.49
N ARG A 420 60.08 -1.19 -0.12
CA ARG A 420 59.34 -0.09 0.50
C ARG A 420 58.25 0.46 -0.42
N ALA A 421 58.54 0.72 -1.71
CA ALA A 421 57.51 1.16 -2.67
C ALA A 421 56.44 0.09 -2.91
N ALA A 422 56.82 -1.19 -3.00
CA ALA A 422 55.90 -2.31 -3.11
C ALA A 422 55.09 -2.55 -1.83
N LEU A 423 55.65 -2.30 -0.64
CA LEU A 423 54.97 -2.33 0.66
C LEU A 423 54.06 -1.11 0.85
N THR A 424 54.40 0.05 0.30
CA THR A 424 53.52 1.22 0.29
C THR A 424 52.33 0.96 -0.63
N GLN A 425 52.53 0.31 -1.79
CA GLN A 425 51.46 -0.08 -2.72
C GLN A 425 50.61 -1.25 -2.19
N ARG A 426 51.24 -2.28 -1.59
CA ARG A 426 50.58 -3.38 -0.84
C ARG A 426 49.97 -2.93 0.49
N GLY A 427 50.39 -1.79 1.03
CA GLY A 427 49.86 -1.19 2.25
C GLY A 427 48.56 -0.41 2.00
N ILE A 428 48.31 0.01 0.76
CA ILE A 428 47.11 0.74 0.37
C ILE A 428 45.93 -0.24 0.15
N VAL A 429 46.18 -1.40 -0.47
CA VAL A 429 45.14 -2.35 -0.91
C VAL A 429 45.42 -3.77 -0.41
N THR A 430 44.42 -4.44 0.16
CA THR A 430 44.54 -5.81 0.68
C THR A 430 44.64 -6.86 -0.44
N ASN A 431 45.24 -8.02 -0.16
CA ASN A 431 45.27 -9.15 -1.11
C ASN A 431 43.86 -9.59 -1.56
N PHE A 432 42.86 -9.42 -0.69
CA PHE A 432 41.46 -9.64 -1.04
C PHE A 432 40.96 -8.66 -2.10
N GLU A 433 41.18 -7.35 -1.91
CA GLU A 433 40.79 -6.31 -2.87
C GLU A 433 41.51 -6.48 -4.22
N ILE A 434 42.78 -6.90 -4.22
CA ILE A 434 43.54 -7.19 -5.45
C ILE A 434 42.99 -8.43 -6.17
N SER A 435 42.63 -9.48 -5.43
CA SER A 435 42.20 -10.76 -6.02
C SER A 435 40.74 -10.75 -6.48
N THR A 436 39.89 -9.91 -5.87
CA THR A 436 38.44 -9.85 -6.15
C THR A 436 38.03 -8.59 -6.90
N GLY A 437 38.89 -7.57 -6.96
CA GLY A 437 38.55 -6.23 -7.46
C GLY A 437 37.57 -5.44 -6.57
N ALA A 438 37.11 -6.01 -5.45
CA ALA A 438 36.12 -5.39 -4.58
C ALA A 438 36.78 -4.43 -3.59
N MET A 439 36.76 -3.12 -3.86
CA MET A 439 37.30 -2.11 -2.93
C MET A 439 36.49 -2.04 -1.63
N LEU A 440 37.16 -2.05 -0.47
CA LEU A 440 36.56 -2.05 0.87
C LEU A 440 36.48 -0.65 1.50
N GLN A 441 37.38 0.27 1.14
CA GLN A 441 37.46 1.61 1.75
C GLN A 441 36.69 2.70 0.98
N THR A 442 36.61 2.60 -0.34
CA THR A 442 36.05 3.66 -1.22
C THR A 442 34.56 3.50 -1.54
N ARG A 443 33.85 2.59 -0.88
CA ARG A 443 32.40 2.46 -1.07
C ARG A 443 31.65 3.53 -0.26
N PHE A 444 30.82 4.27 -0.98
CA PHE A 444 29.79 5.16 -0.44
C PHE A 444 28.42 4.51 -0.65
N GLY A 445 27.49 4.76 0.26
CA GLY A 445 26.16 4.16 0.27
C GLY A 445 25.69 3.78 1.67
N LEU A 446 24.56 3.09 1.68
CA LEU A 446 24.01 2.40 2.85
C LEU A 446 24.88 1.20 3.20
N ILE A 447 25.88 1.43 4.06
CA ILE A 447 26.89 0.45 4.44
C ILE A 447 27.11 0.59 5.94
N SER A 448 27.05 -0.54 6.64
CA SER A 448 27.33 -0.64 8.06
C SER A 448 28.75 -0.21 8.42
N ASP A 449 28.95 0.29 9.64
CA ASP A 449 30.23 0.83 10.11
C ASP A 449 31.21 -0.22 10.63
N TYR A 450 31.10 -1.49 10.19
CA TYR A 450 32.03 -2.53 10.62
C TYR A 450 33.48 -2.22 10.21
N SER A 451 34.42 -2.68 11.03
CA SER A 451 35.84 -2.57 10.73
C SER A 451 36.16 -3.41 9.50
N ASN A 452 36.39 -2.78 8.34
CA ASN A 452 36.68 -3.50 7.08
C ASN A 452 38.09 -4.11 7.03
N TYR A 453 38.98 -3.71 7.94
CA TYR A 453 40.37 -4.14 7.97
C TYR A 453 40.79 -4.60 9.35
N VAL A 454 41.65 -5.62 9.39
CA VAL A 454 42.37 -6.06 10.58
C VAL A 454 43.86 -5.99 10.29
N PHE A 455 44.63 -5.39 11.20
CA PHE A 455 46.08 -5.30 11.07
C PHE A 455 46.74 -6.41 11.88
N PHE A 456 47.42 -7.34 11.20
CA PHE A 456 48.24 -8.36 11.86
C PHE A 456 49.72 -8.12 11.52
N LYS A 457 50.55 -7.91 12.55
CA LYS A 457 52.01 -7.74 12.42
C LYS A 457 52.40 -6.68 11.36
N GLY A 458 51.71 -5.54 11.34
CA GLY A 458 51.99 -4.44 10.42
C GLY A 458 51.43 -4.61 8.99
N MET A 459 50.80 -5.74 8.67
CA MET A 459 50.15 -5.98 7.37
C MET A 459 48.63 -5.78 7.46
N LYS A 460 48.04 -5.16 6.43
CA LYS A 460 46.60 -4.88 6.28
C LYS A 460 45.89 -6.11 5.71
N PHE A 461 44.97 -6.70 6.46
CA PHE A 461 44.10 -7.79 6.02
C PHE A 461 42.64 -7.35 5.95
N ALA A 462 41.85 -7.94 5.06
CA ALA A 462 40.40 -7.76 5.06
C ALA A 462 39.81 -8.47 6.28
N SER A 463 38.92 -7.79 7.01
CA SER A 463 38.19 -8.41 8.11
C SER A 463 37.13 -9.38 7.57
N ALA A 464 36.61 -10.26 8.44
CA ALA A 464 35.48 -11.12 8.09
C ALA A 464 34.25 -10.29 7.64
N ASP A 465 34.02 -9.15 8.29
CA ASP A 465 32.94 -8.22 7.93
C ASP A 465 33.19 -7.53 6.59
N GLY A 466 34.43 -7.17 6.27
CA GLY A 466 34.80 -6.59 4.98
C GLY A 466 34.61 -7.57 3.83
N VAL A 467 34.98 -8.84 4.04
CA VAL A 467 34.76 -9.92 3.06
C VAL A 467 33.26 -10.16 2.84
N TYR A 468 32.50 -10.26 3.94
CA TYR A 468 31.06 -10.52 3.90
C TYR A 468 30.25 -9.36 3.30
N SER A 469 30.50 -8.13 3.74
CA SER A 469 29.89 -6.89 3.19
C SER A 469 30.27 -6.62 1.73
N SER A 470 31.31 -7.27 1.22
CA SER A 470 31.66 -7.24 -0.20
C SER A 470 30.90 -8.25 -1.05
N GLY A 471 30.06 -9.09 -0.44
CA GLY A 471 29.29 -10.14 -1.10
C GLY A 471 30.04 -11.47 -1.26
N TYR A 472 31.04 -11.74 -0.41
CA TYR A 472 31.80 -12.98 -0.44
C TYR A 472 31.69 -13.75 0.88
N VAL A 473 31.74 -15.07 0.80
CA VAL A 473 31.68 -15.98 1.95
C VAL A 473 32.86 -16.94 1.90
N ILE A 474 33.46 -17.20 3.05
CA ILE A 474 34.50 -18.22 3.20
C ILE A 474 33.84 -19.57 3.47
N VAL A 475 33.90 -20.47 2.49
CA VAL A 475 33.34 -21.82 2.57
C VAL A 475 34.42 -22.81 3.00
N ASN A 476 34.09 -23.66 3.97
CA ASN A 476 34.97 -24.72 4.47
C ASN A 476 36.36 -24.22 4.91
N GLU A 477 36.43 -23.00 5.45
CA GLU A 477 37.65 -22.31 5.93
C GLU A 477 38.79 -22.17 4.90
N LYS A 478 38.54 -22.49 3.62
CA LYS A 478 39.57 -22.60 2.58
C LYS A 478 39.22 -21.91 1.27
N TYR A 479 37.94 -21.86 0.91
CA TYR A 479 37.49 -21.34 -0.38
C TYR A 479 36.75 -20.02 -0.20
N LEU A 480 37.02 -19.06 -1.08
CA LEU A 480 36.28 -17.80 -1.15
C LEU A 480 35.25 -17.93 -2.27
N ALA A 481 33.96 -17.82 -1.94
CA ALA A 481 32.86 -17.90 -2.90
C ALA A 481 32.04 -16.61 -2.88
N SER A 482 31.61 -16.15 -4.05
CA SER A 482 30.63 -15.07 -4.17
C SER A 482 29.27 -15.56 -3.64
N SER A 483 28.60 -14.76 -2.82
CA SER A 483 27.30 -15.11 -2.24
C SER A 483 26.21 -15.28 -3.30
N LYS A 484 26.36 -14.62 -4.46
CA LYS A 484 25.46 -14.76 -5.62
C LYS A 484 25.58 -16.13 -6.29
N ASP A 485 26.77 -16.72 -6.27
CA ASP A 485 27.06 -17.97 -6.97
C ASP A 485 26.74 -19.20 -6.10
N LEU A 486 26.48 -19.02 -4.80
CA LEU A 486 26.17 -20.11 -3.88
C LEU A 486 24.92 -20.90 -4.31
N TRP A 487 23.86 -20.23 -4.78
CA TRP A 487 22.67 -20.92 -5.28
C TRP A 487 22.99 -21.79 -6.50
N ALA A 488 23.75 -21.25 -7.46
CA ALA A 488 24.18 -22.00 -8.64
C ALA A 488 25.03 -23.23 -8.24
N ILE A 489 25.94 -23.06 -7.27
CA ILE A 489 26.77 -24.16 -6.74
C ILE A 489 25.90 -25.24 -6.08
N VAL A 490 24.88 -24.86 -5.32
CA VAL A 490 23.94 -25.79 -4.68
C VAL A 490 23.13 -26.55 -5.74
N VAL A 491 22.59 -25.84 -6.74
CA VAL A 491 21.83 -26.46 -7.85
C VAL A 491 22.70 -27.44 -8.63
N ILE A 492 23.94 -27.07 -8.97
CA ILE A 492 24.88 -27.96 -9.66
C ILE A 492 25.15 -29.22 -8.83
N LYS A 493 25.35 -29.08 -7.51
CA LYS A 493 25.55 -30.24 -6.61
C LYS A 493 24.31 -31.12 -6.51
N LEU A 494 23.12 -30.53 -6.39
CA LEU A 494 21.85 -31.27 -6.33
C LEU A 494 21.54 -31.99 -7.64
N LEU A 495 21.81 -31.35 -8.79
CA LEU A 495 21.65 -31.99 -10.10
C LEU A 495 22.64 -33.13 -10.30
N ARG A 496 23.88 -32.98 -9.83
CA ARG A 496 24.88 -34.05 -9.87
C ARG A 496 24.52 -35.22 -8.97
N SER A 497 24.05 -34.97 -7.75
CA SER A 497 23.61 -36.03 -6.84
C SER A 497 22.32 -36.70 -7.31
N LEU A 498 21.40 -35.95 -7.92
CA LEU A 498 20.19 -36.48 -8.54
C LEU A 498 20.54 -37.37 -9.75
N HIS A 499 21.51 -36.96 -10.58
CA HIS A 499 22.00 -37.77 -11.69
C HIS A 499 22.71 -39.04 -11.21
N GLU A 500 23.60 -38.95 -10.22
CA GLU A 500 24.24 -40.13 -9.60
C GLU A 500 23.20 -41.05 -8.95
N TYR A 501 22.17 -40.50 -8.29
CA TYR A 501 21.08 -41.28 -7.68
C TYR A 501 20.18 -41.94 -8.74
N LEU A 502 19.85 -41.25 -9.85
CA LEU A 502 19.12 -41.82 -10.99
C LEU A 502 19.92 -42.89 -11.72
N CYS A 503 21.24 -42.73 -11.88
CA CYS A 503 22.11 -43.76 -12.45
C CYS A 503 22.24 -44.98 -11.52
N VAL A 504 22.35 -44.79 -10.21
CA VAL A 504 22.42 -45.90 -9.23
C VAL A 504 21.07 -46.63 -9.10
N ARG A 505 19.94 -45.93 -9.29
CA ARG A 505 18.60 -46.53 -9.23
C ARG A 505 18.12 -47.09 -10.57
N GLY A 506 18.62 -46.57 -11.69
CA GLY A 506 18.47 -47.15 -13.03
C GLY A 506 19.36 -48.37 -13.27
N ALA A 507 20.40 -48.56 -12.45
CA ALA A 507 21.29 -49.72 -12.46
C ALA A 507 20.84 -50.89 -11.54
N ARG A 508 19.53 -51.09 -11.39
CA ARG A 508 18.97 -52.44 -11.17
C ARG A 508 17.94 -52.70 -12.26
N PRO A 509 18.30 -53.55 -13.23
CA PRO A 509 17.77 -54.90 -13.17
C PRO A 509 18.82 -55.98 -13.44
N HIS A 510 18.40 -57.21 -13.12
CA HIS A 510 18.94 -58.49 -13.57
C HIS A 510 19.97 -58.46 -14.71
N GLY A 511 21.08 -59.14 -14.48
CA GLY A 511 21.74 -59.96 -15.50
C GLY A 511 22.63 -59.23 -16.50
N GLU A 512 23.91 -59.61 -16.47
CA GLU A 512 24.86 -59.60 -17.58
C GLU A 512 25.47 -58.26 -18.06
N GLY A 513 26.80 -58.22 -17.90
CA GLY A 513 27.81 -57.72 -18.84
C GLY A 513 27.50 -56.47 -19.68
N TYR A 514 28.28 -55.40 -19.48
CA TYR A 514 29.19 -54.79 -20.48
C TYR A 514 29.63 -53.40 -20.03
N GLY A 515 30.93 -53.11 -20.22
CA GLY A 515 31.46 -51.80 -20.62
C GLY A 515 31.41 -50.62 -19.63
N LYS A 516 32.52 -50.39 -18.92
CA LYS A 516 32.85 -49.06 -18.39
C LYS A 516 32.91 -48.04 -19.54
N VAL A 517 31.95 -47.12 -19.62
CA VAL A 517 32.06 -45.89 -20.41
C VAL A 517 32.32 -44.74 -19.43
N GLY A 518 33.59 -44.34 -19.33
CA GLY A 518 33.98 -43.12 -18.64
C GLY A 518 33.68 -41.93 -19.55
N ILE A 519 32.70 -41.11 -19.18
CA ILE A 519 32.51 -39.79 -19.77
C ILE A 519 33.15 -38.77 -18.83
N SER A 520 34.35 -38.33 -19.19
CA SER A 520 35.09 -37.27 -18.51
C SER A 520 34.55 -35.92 -18.97
N TYR A 521 33.75 -35.25 -18.13
CA TYR A 521 33.41 -33.84 -18.35
C TYR A 521 34.52 -32.96 -17.76
N HIS A 522 35.49 -32.61 -18.59
CA HIS A 522 36.33 -31.44 -18.37
C HIS A 522 35.47 -30.18 -18.59
N VAL A 523 34.92 -29.62 -17.51
CA VAL A 523 34.42 -28.24 -17.52
C VAL A 523 35.54 -27.36 -16.97
N LEU A 524 36.17 -26.64 -17.89
CA LEU A 524 37.18 -25.61 -17.65
C LEU A 524 36.62 -24.55 -16.69
N VAL A 525 37.22 -24.44 -15.51
CA VAL A 525 37.15 -23.24 -14.67
C VAL A 525 38.28 -22.33 -15.12
N VAL A 526 38.04 -21.49 -16.14
CA VAL A 526 38.88 -20.32 -16.44
C VAL A 526 38.04 -19.22 -17.09
N GLY A 527 37.90 -18.08 -16.40
CA GLY A 527 37.78 -16.78 -17.07
C GLY A 527 36.39 -16.15 -17.22
N SER A 528 35.80 -15.67 -16.13
CA SER A 528 34.72 -14.67 -16.20
C SER A 528 35.22 -13.25 -15.92
N VAL A 529 36.37 -12.88 -16.51
CA VAL A 529 36.94 -11.51 -16.50
C VAL A 529 37.26 -11.00 -17.92
N ALA A 530 36.95 -11.76 -18.98
CA ALA A 530 37.31 -11.41 -20.35
C ALA A 530 36.14 -11.13 -21.30
N LEU A 531 34.93 -10.85 -20.79
CA LEU A 531 33.74 -10.59 -21.64
C LEU A 531 33.21 -9.16 -21.59
N GLU A 532 34.04 -8.18 -21.21
CA GLU A 532 33.70 -6.75 -21.28
C GLU A 532 34.67 -5.92 -22.15
N ARG A 533 35.67 -6.57 -22.78
CA ARG A 533 36.66 -5.89 -23.65
C ARG A 533 36.61 -6.27 -25.15
N HIS A 534 35.68 -7.13 -25.57
CA HIS A 534 35.59 -7.56 -26.98
C HIS A 534 34.38 -7.05 -27.78
N SER A 535 33.54 -6.18 -27.22
CA SER A 535 32.41 -5.58 -27.97
C SER A 535 32.75 -4.27 -28.71
N ALA A 536 34.04 -3.88 -28.80
CA ALA A 536 34.47 -2.64 -29.46
C ALA A 536 35.23 -2.86 -30.79
N ALA A 537 35.37 -4.09 -31.28
CA ALA A 537 36.15 -4.36 -32.49
C ALA A 537 35.55 -5.52 -33.30
N LEU A 538 34.44 -5.26 -34.01
CA LEU A 538 34.02 -5.92 -35.27
C LEU A 538 32.58 -5.51 -35.64
N ILE A 539 32.39 -4.26 -36.08
CA ILE A 539 31.35 -3.90 -37.05
C ILE A 539 32.01 -2.94 -38.04
N GLY A 540 32.07 -3.32 -39.33
CA GLY A 540 32.33 -2.38 -40.42
C GLY A 540 33.56 -2.61 -41.30
N LYS A 541 33.80 -3.84 -41.76
CA LYS A 541 34.56 -4.07 -43.02
C LYS A 541 33.96 -5.25 -43.79
N CYS A 542 32.98 -4.95 -44.64
CA CYS A 542 32.74 -5.61 -45.94
C CYS A 542 31.48 -5.02 -46.59
N SER A 543 31.66 -4.07 -47.52
CA SER A 543 30.89 -4.04 -48.76
C SER A 543 31.62 -3.11 -49.73
N SER A 544 32.12 -3.70 -50.81
CA SER A 544 32.71 -3.01 -51.95
C SER A 544 31.88 -3.32 -53.19
N HIS A 545 31.56 -2.25 -53.93
CA HIS A 545 31.25 -2.17 -55.36
C HIS A 545 30.09 -2.98 -55.97
N GLY A 546 29.23 -2.24 -56.69
CA GLY A 546 28.40 -2.77 -57.76
C GLY A 546 27.35 -1.76 -58.25
N THR A 547 27.73 -0.99 -59.28
CA THR A 547 26.94 -0.07 -60.14
C THR A 547 26.25 1.15 -59.53
#